data_AF-A0A8T3Y8Y5-F1
#
_entry.id   AF-A0A8T3Y8Y5-F1
#
_cell.length_a   1.000
_cell.length_b   1.000
_cell.length_c   1.000
_cell.angle_alpha   90.00
_cell.angle_beta   90.00
_cell.angle_gamma   90.00
#
_symmetry.space_group_name_H-M   'P 1'
#
loop_
_entity.id
_entity.type
_entity.pdbx_description
1 polymer ?
#
loop_
_entity_poly.entity_id
_entity_poly.type
_entity_poly.pdbx_seq_one_letter_code
_entity_poly.pdbx_strand_id
1 'polypeptide(L)'
;MNIRESRNLIGIGLVALFAALLVVSVTWVSNPSRTTAPTGMSTAGMSTEGFSSYEEMMAAHHGSSGAQASGGECGGVPQAHEGVSATSGGMSEYGVTYDNAGYEALLQAAKSVNLDASQTKVIVGLNVQMPCCGFTSLQASGNCECGHHVALYGLAKLLVSKGYDNAQIQEEIDKWKIVFYPEGGSGNTGGC
;
A
#
# COMPACT_ATOMS: atom_id res chain seq x y z
N MET A 1 1.22 58.37 28.76
CA MET A 1 1.38 57.59 27.52
C MET A 1 0.01 56.98 27.18
N ASN A 2 -0.53 57.33 26.01
CA ASN A 2 -1.97 57.20 25.70
C ASN A 2 -2.28 55.79 25.17
N ILE A 3 -3.31 55.12 25.72
CA ILE A 3 -3.65 53.70 25.45
C ILE A 3 -4.01 53.43 23.98
N ARG A 4 -4.23 54.47 23.17
CA ARG A 4 -4.50 54.34 21.72
C ARG A 4 -3.23 54.10 20.88
N GLU A 5 -2.05 54.52 21.31
CA GLU A 5 -0.82 54.33 20.52
C GLU A 5 -0.26 52.90 20.61
N SER A 6 -0.44 52.22 21.75
CA SER A 6 0.05 50.86 21.96
C SER A 6 -0.68 49.80 21.12
N ARG A 7 -1.93 50.07 20.70
CA ARG A 7 -2.73 49.13 19.89
C ARG A 7 -2.32 49.12 18.41
N ASN A 8 -1.78 50.22 17.89
CA ASN A 8 -1.34 50.29 16.49
C ASN A 8 0.03 49.62 16.26
N LEU A 9 0.92 49.67 17.24
CA LEU A 9 2.24 49.03 17.15
C LEU A 9 2.15 47.49 17.16
N ILE A 10 1.19 46.92 17.89
CA ILE A 10 1.00 45.46 17.96
C ILE A 10 0.45 44.91 16.63
N GLY A 11 -0.42 45.67 15.95
CA GLY A 11 -0.99 45.27 14.66
C GLY A 11 0.05 45.21 13.53
N ILE A 12 0.98 46.17 13.50
CA ILE A 12 2.02 46.24 12.45
C ILE A 12 3.06 45.12 12.62
N GLY A 13 3.40 44.76 13.86
CA GLY A 13 4.35 43.68 14.14
C GLY A 13 3.86 42.29 13.69
N LEU A 14 2.57 41.99 13.86
CA LEU A 14 2.00 40.70 13.49
C LEU A 14 1.92 40.49 11.96
N VAL A 15 1.65 41.54 11.18
CA VAL A 15 1.58 41.44 9.71
C VAL A 15 2.96 41.18 9.09
N ALA A 16 4.02 41.79 9.64
CA ALA A 16 5.38 41.57 9.17
C ALA A 16 5.87 40.13 9.43
N LEU A 17 5.45 39.51 10.55
CA LEU A 17 5.85 38.15 10.91
C LEU A 17 5.17 37.08 10.05
N PHE A 18 3.90 37.31 9.66
CA PHE A 18 3.20 36.42 8.72
C PHE A 18 3.77 36.49 7.29
N ALA A 19 4.22 37.67 6.83
CA ALA A 19 4.84 37.81 5.51
C ALA A 19 6.21 37.08 5.43
N ALA A 20 7.00 37.09 6.50
CA ALA A 20 8.28 36.38 6.54
C ALA A 20 8.14 34.86 6.53
N LEU A 21 7.11 34.31 7.22
CA LEU A 21 6.84 32.86 7.24
C LEU A 21 6.40 32.31 5.88
N LEU A 22 5.70 33.11 5.07
CA LEU A 22 5.26 32.72 3.72
C LEU A 22 6.41 32.64 2.70
N VAL A 23 7.51 33.39 2.90
CA VAL A 23 8.67 33.33 1.99
C VAL A 23 9.52 32.09 2.24
N VAL A 24 9.60 31.62 3.50
CA VAL A 24 10.41 30.45 3.87
C VAL A 24 9.80 29.13 3.36
N SER A 25 8.47 29.03 3.27
CA SER A 25 7.79 27.82 2.79
C SER A 25 7.91 27.60 1.27
N VAL A 26 8.14 28.65 0.48
CA VAL A 26 8.30 28.53 -0.99
C VAL A 26 9.70 28.03 -1.38
N THR A 27 10.72 28.24 -0.54
CA THR A 27 12.11 27.86 -0.88
C THR A 27 12.49 26.41 -0.61
N TRP A 28 11.64 25.61 0.04
CA TRP A 28 11.95 24.19 0.35
C TRP A 28 11.39 23.17 -0.67
N VAL A 29 10.67 23.61 -1.71
CA VAL A 29 10.08 22.72 -2.73
C VAL A 29 10.95 22.56 -3.99
N SER A 30 12.09 23.26 -4.08
CA SER A 30 12.85 23.36 -5.34
C SER A 30 14.27 22.81 -5.24
N ASN A 31 14.45 21.54 -4.84
CA ASN A 31 15.78 20.92 -4.92
C ASN A 31 15.79 19.40 -5.22
N PRO A 32 15.52 18.96 -6.47
CA PRO A 32 15.80 17.59 -6.88
C PRO A 32 17.23 17.50 -7.47
N SER A 33 18.23 17.36 -6.61
CA SER A 33 19.56 16.92 -7.04
C SER A 33 19.64 15.39 -7.08
N ARG A 34 19.49 14.90 -8.31
CA ARG A 34 20.02 13.66 -8.91
C ARG A 34 20.90 12.76 -8.03
N THR A 35 20.46 11.51 -7.88
CA THR A 35 21.37 10.35 -7.82
C THR A 35 20.86 9.29 -8.78
N THR A 36 21.48 9.24 -9.95
CA THR A 36 21.26 8.22 -10.98
C THR A 36 22.19 7.04 -10.68
N ALA A 37 21.63 5.85 -10.50
CA ALA A 37 22.36 4.58 -10.62
C ALA A 37 21.64 3.72 -11.67
N PRO A 38 22.35 3.15 -12.67
CA PRO A 38 21.74 2.36 -13.74
C PRO A 38 21.83 0.85 -13.48
N THR A 39 20.69 0.19 -13.29
CA THR A 39 20.50 -1.28 -13.45
C THR A 39 18.99 -1.53 -13.49
N GLY A 40 18.35 -2.22 -14.43
CA GLY A 40 18.76 -2.93 -15.64
C GLY A 40 17.48 -3.29 -16.42
N MET A 41 17.68 -3.55 -17.71
CA MET A 41 16.80 -4.20 -18.71
C MET A 41 15.34 -4.56 -18.36
N SER A 42 14.45 -3.92 -19.12
CA SER A 42 13.41 -4.52 -19.97
C SER A 42 12.39 -5.50 -19.37
N THR A 43 11.22 -4.97 -19.03
CA THR A 43 9.95 -5.58 -19.43
C THR A 43 9.31 -4.67 -20.48
N ALA A 44 9.63 -4.96 -21.73
CA ALA A 44 8.96 -4.42 -22.89
C ALA A 44 7.45 -4.71 -22.80
N GLY A 45 6.65 -3.74 -23.24
CA GLY A 45 5.20 -3.80 -23.19
C GLY A 45 4.63 -5.09 -23.77
N MET A 46 3.87 -5.80 -22.96
CA MET A 46 2.85 -6.71 -23.46
C MET A 46 1.66 -5.84 -23.83
N SER A 47 1.41 -5.74 -25.13
CA SER A 47 0.24 -5.11 -25.71
C SER A 47 -1.02 -5.80 -25.20
N THR A 48 -1.94 -5.04 -24.61
CA THR A 48 -3.29 -5.46 -24.18
C THR A 48 -4.25 -5.72 -25.36
N GLU A 49 -3.72 -6.07 -26.53
CA GLU A 49 -4.53 -6.31 -27.73
C GLU A 49 -5.20 -7.68 -27.61
N GLY A 50 -6.42 -7.70 -27.07
CA GLY A 50 -7.25 -8.89 -26.98
C GLY A 50 -8.29 -8.91 -25.86
N PHE A 51 -8.19 -8.03 -24.85
CA PHE A 51 -9.12 -8.01 -23.71
C PHE A 51 -9.64 -6.59 -23.46
N SER A 52 -10.96 -6.46 -23.26
CA SER A 52 -11.64 -5.17 -23.07
C SER A 52 -11.47 -4.59 -21.67
N SER A 53 -11.03 -5.40 -20.71
CA SER A 53 -10.68 -4.95 -19.36
C SER A 53 -9.67 -5.87 -18.67
N TYR A 54 -9.07 -5.37 -17.59
CA TYR A 54 -8.22 -6.17 -16.70
C TYR A 54 -9.00 -7.34 -16.09
N GLU A 55 -10.26 -7.15 -15.67
CA GLU A 55 -11.11 -8.26 -15.21
C GLU A 55 -11.27 -9.36 -16.28
N GLU A 56 -11.39 -9.01 -17.57
CA GLU A 56 -11.53 -9.98 -18.65
C GLU A 56 -10.24 -10.80 -18.87
N MET A 57 -9.08 -10.14 -18.77
CA MET A 57 -7.78 -10.81 -18.83
C MET A 57 -7.57 -11.76 -17.64
N MET A 58 -7.95 -11.33 -16.42
CA MET A 58 -7.87 -12.16 -15.22
C MET A 58 -8.84 -13.35 -15.28
N ALA A 59 -10.05 -13.16 -15.83
CA ALA A 59 -11.01 -14.25 -16.03
C ALA A 59 -10.51 -15.28 -17.06
N ALA A 60 -9.82 -14.84 -18.10
CA ALA A 60 -9.25 -15.72 -19.14
C ALA A 60 -8.07 -16.55 -18.62
N HIS A 61 -7.26 -16.02 -17.68
CA HIS A 61 -6.10 -16.73 -17.13
C HIS A 61 -6.42 -17.63 -15.93
N HIS A 62 -7.43 -17.31 -15.12
CA HIS A 62 -7.75 -18.09 -13.91
C HIS A 62 -8.84 -19.14 -14.09
N GLY A 63 -9.47 -19.23 -15.27
CA GLY A 63 -10.48 -20.24 -15.57
C GLY A 63 -11.76 -20.05 -14.76
N SER A 64 -12.90 -20.12 -15.44
CA SER A 64 -14.20 -20.22 -14.78
C SER A 64 -14.20 -21.49 -13.90
N SER A 65 -14.23 -21.28 -12.58
CA SER A 65 -14.65 -22.23 -11.54
C SER A 65 -14.52 -23.72 -11.87
N GLY A 66 -13.46 -24.36 -11.36
CA GLY A 66 -13.44 -25.81 -11.18
C GLY A 66 -12.12 -26.50 -11.49
N ALA A 67 -11.09 -26.28 -10.69
CA ALA A 67 -10.07 -27.28 -10.39
C ALA A 67 -9.19 -26.79 -9.24
N GLN A 68 -9.24 -27.55 -8.17
CA GLN A 68 -8.35 -27.55 -7.02
C GLN A 68 -6.88 -27.49 -7.50
N ALA A 69 -6.24 -26.33 -7.34
CA ALA A 69 -4.80 -26.20 -7.60
C ALA A 69 -4.04 -26.92 -6.48
N SER A 70 -3.49 -28.08 -6.83
CA SER A 70 -2.59 -28.88 -6.02
C SER A 70 -1.20 -28.24 -5.94
N GLY A 71 -0.69 -28.01 -4.72
CA GLY A 71 0.75 -27.98 -4.42
C GLY A 71 1.35 -26.60 -4.17
N GLY A 72 1.48 -26.23 -2.89
CA GLY A 72 2.25 -25.08 -2.40
C GLY A 72 1.47 -24.29 -1.35
N GLU A 73 1.56 -24.71 -0.10
CA GLU A 73 0.83 -24.19 1.08
C GLU A 73 1.39 -22.83 1.54
N CYS A 74 1.45 -21.86 0.63
CA CYS A 74 2.16 -20.58 0.80
C CYS A 74 1.29 -19.38 1.14
N GLY A 75 0.09 -19.62 1.67
CA GLY A 75 -0.88 -18.57 2.00
C GLY A 75 -1.23 -18.53 3.49
N GLY A 76 -1.84 -17.42 3.92
CA GLY A 76 -2.40 -17.26 5.25
C GLY A 76 -1.50 -16.55 6.26
N VAL A 77 -2.00 -16.46 7.48
CA VAL A 77 -1.34 -15.96 8.68
C VAL A 77 -0.84 -17.17 9.48
N PRO A 78 0.43 -17.20 9.92
CA PRO A 78 0.94 -18.28 10.75
C PRO A 78 0.07 -18.46 12.01
N GLN A 79 -0.34 -19.70 12.31
CA GLN A 79 -1.16 -19.99 13.50
C GLN A 79 -0.40 -19.61 14.78
N ALA A 80 -1.09 -19.12 15.80
CA ALA A 80 -0.50 -18.70 17.08
C ALA A 80 0.32 -19.83 17.75
N HIS A 81 1.64 -19.79 17.58
CA HIS A 81 2.63 -20.47 18.42
C HIS A 81 3.51 -19.40 19.10
N GLU A 82 4.31 -19.78 20.11
CA GLU A 82 5.21 -18.83 20.77
C GLU A 82 6.06 -18.09 19.72
N GLY A 83 5.91 -16.77 19.63
CA GLY A 83 6.56 -15.93 18.60
C GLY A 83 5.63 -15.15 17.68
N VAL A 84 4.31 -15.36 17.74
CA VAL A 84 3.35 -14.60 16.92
C VAL A 84 3.29 -13.13 17.33
N SER A 85 3.29 -12.23 16.32
CA SER A 85 3.21 -10.78 16.49
C SER A 85 2.05 -10.41 17.42
N ALA A 86 2.30 -9.47 18.33
CA ALA A 86 1.30 -8.93 19.27
C ALA A 86 0.05 -8.36 18.56
N THR A 87 0.14 -8.09 17.26
CA THR A 87 -0.96 -7.59 16.42
C THR A 87 -1.91 -8.70 15.96
N SER A 88 -1.48 -9.97 15.95
CA SER A 88 -2.27 -11.08 15.38
C SER A 88 -3.51 -11.38 16.22
N GLY A 89 -4.64 -11.66 15.55
CA GLY A 89 -5.96 -11.82 16.16
C GLY A 89 -6.64 -10.51 16.58
N GLY A 90 -5.94 -9.37 16.53
CA GLY A 90 -6.54 -8.05 16.75
C GLY A 90 -7.40 -7.60 15.56
N MET A 91 -8.36 -6.71 15.81
CA MET A 91 -9.09 -6.04 14.74
C MET A 91 -8.37 -4.75 14.35
N SER A 92 -8.08 -4.58 13.06
CA SER A 92 -7.60 -3.30 12.52
C SER A 92 -8.65 -2.21 12.71
N GLU A 93 -8.19 -0.95 12.75
CA GLU A 93 -9.07 0.23 12.77
C GLU A 93 -9.99 0.30 11.54
N TYR A 94 -9.68 -0.49 10.51
CA TYR A 94 -10.36 -0.51 9.22
C TYR A 94 -11.35 -1.69 9.05
N GLY A 95 -11.55 -2.48 10.11
CA GLY A 95 -12.57 -3.53 10.19
C GLY A 95 -12.16 -4.89 9.62
N VAL A 96 -10.87 -5.17 9.53
CA VAL A 96 -10.32 -6.48 9.15
C VAL A 96 -9.53 -7.06 10.33
N THR A 97 -9.68 -8.34 10.64
CA THR A 97 -8.93 -9.02 11.70
C THR A 97 -7.54 -9.43 11.21
N TYR A 98 -6.52 -9.34 12.05
CA TYR A 98 -5.15 -9.76 11.74
C TYR A 98 -4.97 -11.26 11.93
N ASP A 99 -5.75 -12.06 11.21
CA ASP A 99 -5.78 -13.50 11.29
C ASP A 99 -6.13 -14.11 9.92
N ASN A 100 -6.31 -15.44 9.87
CA ASN A 100 -6.72 -16.12 8.65
C ASN A 100 -8.09 -15.66 8.13
N ALA A 101 -9.03 -15.30 9.00
CA ALA A 101 -10.34 -14.82 8.56
C ALA A 101 -10.22 -13.47 7.84
N GLY A 102 -9.40 -12.57 8.36
CA GLY A 102 -9.11 -11.30 7.71
C GLY A 102 -8.31 -11.49 6.43
N TYR A 103 -7.32 -12.38 6.42
CA TYR A 103 -6.58 -12.74 5.20
C TYR A 103 -7.52 -13.19 4.07
N GLU A 104 -8.44 -14.11 4.35
CA GLU A 104 -9.45 -14.55 3.37
C GLU A 104 -10.38 -13.41 2.93
N ALA A 105 -10.76 -12.52 3.85
CA ALA A 105 -11.54 -11.33 3.51
C ALA A 105 -10.78 -10.39 2.56
N LEU A 106 -9.46 -10.25 2.73
CA LEU A 106 -8.61 -9.47 1.84
C LEU A 106 -8.48 -10.12 0.46
N LEU A 107 -8.31 -11.44 0.39
CA LEU A 107 -8.32 -12.17 -0.89
C LEU A 107 -9.65 -11.97 -1.63
N GLN A 108 -10.76 -11.96 -0.90
CA GLN A 108 -12.07 -11.69 -1.48
C GLN A 108 -12.20 -10.24 -1.96
N ALA A 109 -11.73 -9.26 -1.17
CA ALA A 109 -11.71 -7.86 -1.57
C ALA A 109 -10.88 -7.62 -2.84
N ALA A 110 -9.78 -8.36 -3.01
CA ALA A 110 -8.97 -8.30 -4.23
C ALA A 110 -9.79 -8.63 -5.50
N LYS A 111 -10.76 -9.55 -5.38
CA LYS A 111 -11.62 -10.01 -6.49
C LYS A 111 -12.87 -9.14 -6.67
N SER A 112 -13.45 -8.63 -5.59
CA SER A 112 -14.79 -8.03 -5.62
C SER A 112 -14.81 -6.51 -5.65
N VAL A 113 -13.77 -5.85 -5.15
CA VAL A 113 -13.68 -4.39 -5.18
C VAL A 113 -13.22 -3.96 -6.56
N ASN A 114 -13.91 -3.05 -7.22
CA ASN A 114 -13.46 -2.47 -8.49
C ASN A 114 -13.02 -1.04 -8.24
N LEU A 115 -11.84 -0.68 -8.76
CA LEU A 115 -11.28 0.66 -8.60
C LEU A 115 -11.44 1.44 -9.89
N ASP A 116 -11.78 2.72 -9.78
CA ASP A 116 -11.63 3.64 -10.89
C ASP A 116 -10.16 4.05 -11.09
N ALA A 117 -9.90 4.81 -12.16
CA ALA A 117 -8.56 5.26 -12.50
C ALA A 117 -7.95 6.22 -11.45
N SER A 118 -8.76 6.98 -10.72
CA SER A 118 -8.29 7.88 -9.67
C SER A 118 -7.86 7.10 -8.44
N GLN A 119 -8.64 6.11 -8.03
CA GLN A 119 -8.34 5.21 -6.91
C GLN A 119 -7.13 4.33 -7.22
N THR A 120 -7.03 3.83 -8.45
CA THR A 120 -5.87 3.04 -8.89
C THR A 120 -4.58 3.83 -8.73
N LYS A 121 -4.57 5.13 -9.08
CA LYS A 121 -3.40 6.00 -8.90
C LYS A 121 -2.97 6.17 -7.45
N VAL A 122 -3.90 6.07 -6.50
CA VAL A 122 -3.59 6.18 -5.07
C VAL A 122 -2.80 4.96 -4.58
N ILE A 123 -3.11 3.77 -5.09
CA ILE A 123 -2.51 2.52 -4.58
C ILE A 123 -1.25 2.08 -5.34
N VAL A 124 -1.05 2.57 -6.57
CA VAL A 124 0.18 2.29 -7.33
C VAL A 124 1.39 2.90 -6.62
N GLY A 125 2.45 2.10 -6.48
CA GLY A 125 3.68 2.50 -5.80
C GLY A 125 3.73 2.18 -4.31
N LEU A 126 2.64 1.71 -3.70
CA LEU A 126 2.64 1.22 -2.32
C LEU A 126 3.65 0.08 -2.16
N ASN A 127 4.48 0.16 -1.12
CA ASN A 127 5.52 -0.82 -0.83
C ASN A 127 4.91 -2.07 -0.20
N VAL A 128 4.91 -3.15 -0.96
CA VAL A 128 4.43 -4.47 -0.56
C VAL A 128 5.56 -5.49 -0.50
N GLN A 129 6.81 -5.03 -0.38
CA GLN A 129 7.97 -5.91 -0.37
C GLN A 129 7.88 -6.94 0.75
N MET A 130 7.97 -8.21 0.37
CA MET A 130 7.99 -9.35 1.27
C MET A 130 9.11 -10.32 0.89
N PRO A 131 9.61 -11.14 1.84
CA PRO A 131 10.74 -12.04 1.60
C PRO A 131 10.49 -13.14 0.54
N CYS A 132 9.23 -13.49 0.25
CA CYS A 132 8.88 -14.68 -0.52
C CYS A 132 9.04 -14.57 -2.05
N CYS A 133 8.95 -13.38 -2.65
CA CYS A 133 8.91 -13.26 -4.11
C CYS A 133 9.57 -12.00 -4.68
N GLY A 134 10.23 -11.19 -3.85
CA GLY A 134 11.06 -10.06 -4.30
C GLY A 134 10.32 -8.88 -4.94
N PHE A 135 8.99 -8.95 -5.07
CA PHE A 135 8.16 -7.89 -5.63
C PHE A 135 8.03 -6.73 -4.63
N THR A 136 8.36 -5.50 -5.05
CA THR A 136 8.56 -4.38 -4.13
C THR A 136 7.36 -3.46 -3.99
N SER A 137 6.65 -3.17 -5.08
CA SER A 137 5.57 -2.18 -5.05
C SER A 137 4.38 -2.54 -5.93
N LEU A 138 3.18 -2.18 -5.46
CA LEU A 138 1.94 -2.41 -6.22
C LEU A 138 1.98 -1.67 -7.55
N GLN A 139 1.55 -2.37 -8.59
CA GLN A 139 1.41 -1.89 -9.95
C GLN A 139 -0.06 -1.88 -10.35
N ALA A 140 -0.37 -1.14 -11.41
CA ALA A 140 -1.72 -1.16 -11.99
C ALA A 140 -2.06 -2.53 -12.62
N SER A 141 -1.05 -3.29 -13.03
CA SER A 141 -1.17 -4.64 -13.59
C SER A 141 0.14 -5.42 -13.38
N GLY A 142 0.10 -6.75 -13.48
CA GLY A 142 1.31 -7.59 -13.37
C GLY A 142 1.89 -7.65 -11.95
N ASN A 143 1.04 -7.58 -10.93
CA ASN A 143 1.46 -7.82 -9.55
C ASN A 143 1.81 -9.31 -9.33
N CYS A 144 2.63 -9.61 -8.32
CA CYS A 144 2.83 -10.99 -7.92
C CYS A 144 1.50 -11.61 -7.44
N GLU A 145 1.21 -12.81 -7.92
CA GLU A 145 -0.05 -13.53 -7.62
C GLU A 145 0.06 -14.45 -6.41
N CYS A 146 1.11 -14.29 -5.58
CA CYS A 146 1.20 -15.03 -4.32
C CYS A 146 0.11 -14.57 -3.34
N GLY A 147 -0.34 -15.48 -2.48
CA GLY A 147 -1.47 -15.24 -1.58
C GLY A 147 -1.31 -13.97 -0.73
N HIS A 148 -0.12 -13.68 -0.19
CA HIS A 148 0.13 -12.47 0.60
C HIS A 148 0.04 -11.19 -0.23
N HIS A 149 0.57 -11.18 -1.46
CA HIS A 149 0.47 -10.00 -2.33
C HIS A 149 -0.96 -9.75 -2.79
N VAL A 150 -1.70 -10.81 -3.12
CA VAL A 150 -3.12 -10.69 -3.45
C VAL A 150 -3.89 -10.12 -2.25
N ALA A 151 -3.57 -10.56 -1.02
CA ALA A 151 -4.19 -10.00 0.18
C ALA A 151 -3.81 -8.52 0.40
N LEU A 152 -2.53 -8.12 0.26
CA LEU A 152 -2.11 -6.71 0.39
C LEU A 152 -2.72 -5.83 -0.72
N TYR A 153 -2.88 -6.36 -1.93
CA TYR A 153 -3.58 -5.68 -3.00
C TYR A 153 -5.07 -5.52 -2.68
N GLY A 154 -5.72 -6.57 -2.17
CA GLY A 154 -7.10 -6.53 -1.69
C GLY A 154 -7.31 -5.53 -0.56
N LEU A 155 -6.36 -5.43 0.37
CA LEU A 155 -6.35 -4.41 1.42
C LEU A 155 -6.29 -3.00 0.82
N ALA A 156 -5.35 -2.75 -0.09
CA ALA A 156 -5.22 -1.44 -0.74
C ALA A 156 -6.50 -1.05 -1.48
N LYS A 157 -7.12 -2.00 -2.22
CA LYS A 157 -8.40 -1.80 -2.89
C LYS A 157 -9.53 -1.50 -1.91
N LEU A 158 -9.64 -2.28 -0.85
CA LEU A 158 -10.66 -2.09 0.19
C LEU A 158 -10.56 -0.70 0.80
N LEU A 159 -9.35 -0.28 1.19
CA LEU A 159 -9.15 0.99 1.87
C LEU A 159 -9.34 2.20 0.94
N VAL A 160 -8.78 2.17 -0.27
CA VAL A 160 -8.98 3.29 -1.20
C VAL A 160 -10.45 3.42 -1.62
N SER A 161 -11.21 2.31 -1.68
CA SER A 161 -12.65 2.33 -1.93
C SER A 161 -13.46 3.01 -0.81
N LYS A 162 -12.91 3.04 0.41
CA LYS A 162 -13.46 3.73 1.57
C LYS A 162 -12.97 5.18 1.70
N GLY A 163 -12.11 5.64 0.77
CA GLY A 163 -11.60 7.01 0.74
C GLY A 163 -10.33 7.26 1.55
N TYR A 164 -9.62 6.21 1.98
CA TYR A 164 -8.33 6.37 2.64
C TYR A 164 -7.22 6.76 1.64
N ASP A 165 -6.27 7.56 2.11
CA ASP A 165 -5.14 8.00 1.30
C ASP A 165 -3.98 7.00 1.27
N ASN A 166 -2.99 7.25 0.41
CA ASN A 166 -1.84 6.37 0.22
C ASN A 166 -1.06 6.12 1.53
N ALA A 167 -0.89 7.14 2.39
CA ALA A 167 -0.10 7.01 3.61
C ALA A 167 -0.80 6.12 4.64
N GLN A 168 -2.11 6.28 4.79
CA GLN A 168 -2.93 5.43 5.65
C GLN A 168 -2.93 3.97 5.18
N ILE A 169 -3.01 3.77 3.86
CA ILE A 169 -2.96 2.43 3.27
C ILE A 169 -1.58 1.79 3.48
N GLN A 170 -0.50 2.55 3.30
CA GLN A 170 0.87 2.05 3.51
C GLN A 170 1.09 1.61 4.96
N GLU A 171 0.63 2.40 5.92
CA GLU A 171 0.73 2.06 7.35
C GLU A 171 0.04 0.72 7.66
N GLU A 172 -1.16 0.50 7.09
CA GLU A 172 -1.89 -0.74 7.29
C GLU A 172 -1.25 -1.93 6.58
N ILE A 173 -0.68 -1.72 5.39
CA ILE A 173 0.14 -2.73 4.69
C ILE A 173 1.33 -3.16 5.55
N ASP A 174 2.02 -2.22 6.20
CA ASP A 174 3.17 -2.53 7.03
C ASP A 174 2.79 -3.33 8.27
N LYS A 175 1.61 -3.09 8.86
CA LYS A 175 1.07 -3.94 9.93
C LYS A 175 0.81 -5.37 9.43
N TRP A 176 0.16 -5.52 8.27
CA TRP A 176 -0.10 -6.84 7.68
C TRP A 176 1.18 -7.60 7.31
N LYS A 177 2.23 -6.92 6.87
CA LYS A 177 3.53 -7.55 6.61
C LYS A 177 4.13 -8.17 7.87
N ILE A 178 3.98 -7.53 9.02
CA ILE A 178 4.40 -8.09 10.32
C ILE A 178 3.53 -9.30 10.69
N VAL A 179 2.24 -9.26 10.38
CA VAL A 179 1.34 -10.41 10.64
C VAL A 179 1.70 -11.60 9.76
N PHE A 180 2.05 -11.38 8.50
CA PHE A 180 2.50 -12.44 7.59
C PHE A 180 3.91 -12.96 7.94
N TYR A 181 4.81 -12.08 8.41
CA TYR A 181 6.21 -12.40 8.71
C TYR A 181 6.62 -11.79 10.08
N PRO A 182 6.17 -12.37 11.21
CA PRO A 182 6.39 -11.79 12.55
C PRO A 182 7.84 -11.71 12.98
N GLU A 183 8.72 -12.56 12.44
CA GLU A 183 10.16 -12.58 12.74
C GLU A 183 11.00 -11.70 11.80
N GLY A 184 10.37 -10.92 10.91
CA GLY A 184 11.07 -9.97 10.02
C GLY A 184 12.03 -10.62 9.02
N GLY A 185 11.83 -11.90 8.69
CA GLY A 185 12.82 -12.78 8.08
C GLY A 185 13.42 -12.29 6.75
N SER A 186 14.51 -11.55 6.84
CA SER A 186 15.55 -11.51 5.81
C SER A 186 16.43 -12.75 6.02
N GLY A 187 16.05 -13.87 5.41
CA GLY A 187 16.91 -15.06 5.41
C GLY A 187 16.22 -16.41 5.44
N ASN A 188 14.92 -16.47 5.71
CA ASN A 188 14.17 -17.73 5.57
C ASN A 188 13.43 -17.72 4.24
N THR A 189 14.15 -18.04 3.15
CA THR A 189 13.54 -18.63 1.95
C THR A 189 13.11 -20.08 2.21
N GLY A 190 12.94 -20.47 3.49
CA GLY A 190 12.22 -21.66 3.86
C GLY A 190 10.88 -21.58 3.18
N GLY A 191 10.62 -22.56 2.33
CA GLY A 191 9.32 -22.74 1.73
C GLY A 191 8.27 -22.58 2.82
N CYS A 192 7.21 -21.90 2.45
CA CYS A 192 5.92 -22.52 2.69
C CYS A 192 5.98 -24.04 2.49
#